data_AF-A0A7W0QW22-F1
#
_entry.id   AF-A0A7W0QW22-F1
#
_cell.length_a   1.000
_cell.length_b   1.000
_cell.length_c   1.000
_cell.angle_alpha   90.00
_cell.angle_beta   90.00
_cell.angle_gamma   90.00
#
_symmetry.space_group_name_H-M   'P 1'
#
loop_
_entity.id
_entity.type
_entity.pdbx_description
1 polymer ?
#
loop_
_entity_poly.entity_id
_entity_poly.type
_entity_poly.pdbx_seq_one_letter_code
_entity_poly.pdbx_strand_id
1 'polypeptide(L)'
;MRFTRWWNPSLPQTLTIAVWLLYADAVFTVLALLGTGIGSSAYIFVAPLIADTATTEEAFQTVNTVVTLIVLASAFVYAFAALGIANTQKIGWKVGVAVAAGAVVLPILSGGLGLVIGSTYVITYVFNVALLVALLHPQSREHQKIWFDGPARRNRRNRR
;
A
#
# COMPACT_ATOMS: atom_id res chain seq x y z
N MET A 1 -1.20 3.86 19.32
CA MET A 1 -0.26 2.75 18.98
C MET A 1 1.15 3.22 19.28
N ARG A 2 2.01 2.41 19.93
CA ARG A 2 3.44 2.76 20.09
C ARG A 2 4.20 2.24 18.86
N PHE A 3 4.71 3.16 18.04
CA PHE A 3 5.62 2.90 16.94
C PHE A 3 7.03 3.22 17.42
N THR A 4 7.68 2.23 18.02
CA THR A 4 9.03 2.42 18.56
C THR A 4 10.09 1.86 17.63
N ARG A 5 9.71 0.91 16.77
CA ARG A 5 10.61 0.20 15.86
C ARG A 5 10.22 0.49 14.42
N TRP A 6 11.22 0.84 13.63
CA TRP A 6 11.10 1.07 12.19
C TRP A 6 11.39 -0.21 11.40
N TRP A 7 12.19 -1.10 11.98
CA TRP A 7 12.58 -2.39 11.44
C TRP A 7 12.65 -3.45 12.56
N ASN A 8 12.35 -4.70 12.24
CA ASN A 8 12.43 -5.82 13.18
C ASN A 8 13.08 -7.06 12.51
N PRO A 9 14.30 -7.45 12.90
CA PRO A 9 14.99 -8.62 12.35
C PRO A 9 14.39 -9.97 12.76
N SER A 10 13.52 -10.01 13.78
CA SER A 10 12.89 -11.27 14.21
C SER A 10 11.74 -11.71 13.30
N LEU A 11 11.41 -10.93 12.27
CA LEU A 11 10.39 -11.27 11.28
C LEU A 11 10.97 -12.30 10.28
N PRO A 12 10.15 -13.23 9.77
CA PRO A 12 10.58 -14.14 8.72
C PRO A 12 10.97 -13.36 7.47
N GLN A 13 11.92 -13.91 6.71
CA GLN A 13 12.50 -13.27 5.52
C GLN A 13 11.43 -12.71 4.56
N THR A 14 10.34 -13.46 4.31
CA THR A 14 9.24 -13.04 3.43
C THR A 14 8.49 -11.80 3.96
N LEU A 15 8.26 -11.74 5.27
CA LEU A 15 7.55 -10.63 5.91
C LEU A 15 8.45 -9.39 6.01
N THR A 16 9.75 -9.60 6.20
CA THR A 16 10.75 -8.52 6.13
C THR A 16 10.78 -7.90 4.74
N ILE A 17 10.77 -8.70 3.67
CA ILE A 17 10.68 -8.20 2.30
C ILE A 17 9.39 -7.39 2.10
N ALA A 18 8.25 -7.86 2.60
CA ALA A 18 6.99 -7.14 2.50
C ALA A 18 7.03 -5.76 3.19
N VAL A 19 7.66 -5.65 4.36
CA VAL A 19 7.84 -4.35 5.06
C VAL A 19 8.66 -3.39 4.22
N TRP A 20 9.75 -3.86 3.61
CA TRP A 20 10.58 -3.03 2.74
C TRP A 20 9.84 -2.59 1.48
N LEU A 21 9.05 -3.48 0.86
CA LEU A 21 8.24 -3.12 -0.29
C LEU A 21 7.17 -2.07 0.07
N LEU A 22 6.52 -2.18 1.24
CA LEU A 22 5.57 -1.15 1.72
C LEU A 22 6.23 0.22 1.92
N TYR A 23 7.45 0.25 2.48
CA TYR A 23 8.19 1.51 2.60
C TYR A 23 8.62 2.05 1.23
N ALA A 24 9.07 1.18 0.32
CA ALA A 24 9.46 1.59 -1.02
C ALA A 24 8.27 2.18 -1.79
N ASP A 25 7.09 1.56 -1.74
CA ASP A 25 5.87 2.11 -2.34
C ASP A 25 5.48 3.44 -1.71
N ALA A 26 5.56 3.59 -0.38
CA ALA A 26 5.31 4.88 0.27
C ALA A 26 6.25 5.98 -0.24
N VAL A 27 7.52 5.65 -0.51
CA VAL A 27 8.49 6.61 -1.07
C VAL A 27 8.20 6.90 -2.54
N PHE A 28 7.99 5.88 -3.37
CA PHE A 28 7.71 6.05 -4.80
C PHE A 28 6.40 6.80 -5.06
N THR A 29 5.38 6.57 -4.24
CA THR A 29 4.11 7.32 -4.33
C THR A 29 4.31 8.81 -4.04
N VAL A 30 5.12 9.16 -3.04
CA VAL A 30 5.49 10.56 -2.75
C VAL A 30 6.34 11.16 -3.86
N LEU A 31 7.34 10.43 -4.37
CA LEU A 31 8.19 10.88 -5.48
C LEU A 31 7.39 11.11 -6.76
N ALA A 32 6.39 10.27 -7.04
CA ALA A 32 5.47 10.43 -8.14
C ALA A 32 4.61 11.70 -7.98
N LEU A 33 4.10 11.98 -6.77
CA LEU A 33 3.37 13.21 -6.46
C LEU A 33 4.22 14.47 -6.64
N LEU A 34 5.52 14.38 -6.36
CA LEU A 34 6.48 15.47 -6.55
C LEU A 34 6.90 15.67 -8.02
N GLY A 35 6.34 14.90 -8.96
CA GLY A 35 6.60 15.05 -10.39
C GLY A 35 7.97 14.55 -10.84
N THR A 36 8.67 13.76 -10.03
CA THR A 36 10.04 13.29 -10.34
C THR A 36 10.11 12.28 -11.49
N GLY A 37 8.96 11.73 -11.90
CA GLY A 37 8.88 10.67 -12.92
C GLY A 37 9.46 9.31 -12.48
N ILE A 38 9.89 9.19 -11.22
CA ILE A 38 10.42 7.95 -10.64
C ILE A 38 9.32 7.23 -9.87
N GLY A 39 9.02 6.00 -10.30
CA GLY A 39 7.95 5.21 -9.73
C GLY A 39 6.55 5.77 -10.07
N SER A 40 5.53 5.04 -9.68
CA SER A 40 4.13 5.45 -9.87
C SER A 40 3.30 4.96 -8.69
N SER A 41 2.12 5.55 -8.49
CA SER A 41 1.12 4.99 -7.58
C SER A 41 0.11 4.18 -8.37
N ALA A 42 -0.24 2.98 -7.89
CA ALA A 42 -1.37 2.23 -8.43
C ALA A 42 -2.72 2.92 -8.20
N TYR A 43 -2.79 3.88 -7.26
CA TYR A 43 -4.01 4.62 -6.98
C TYR A 43 -4.31 5.75 -7.98
N ILE A 44 -3.39 6.06 -8.91
CA ILE A 44 -3.66 6.98 -10.04
C ILE A 44 -4.78 6.42 -10.94
N PHE A 45 -4.90 5.08 -11.02
CA PHE A 45 -5.91 4.38 -11.80
C PHE A 45 -7.33 4.49 -11.23
N VAL A 46 -7.51 5.21 -10.11
CA VAL A 46 -8.84 5.61 -9.64
C VAL A 46 -9.43 6.73 -10.53
N ALA A 47 -8.59 7.51 -11.23
CA ALA A 47 -9.03 8.66 -12.04
C ALA A 47 -10.12 8.30 -13.08
N PRO A 48 -9.98 7.23 -13.89
CA PRO A 48 -11.01 6.84 -14.85
C PRO A 48 -12.27 6.29 -14.20
N LEU A 49 -12.16 5.73 -12.97
CA LEU A 49 -13.31 5.21 -12.22
C LEU A 49 -14.17 6.33 -11.63
N ILE A 50 -13.57 7.50 -11.37
CA ILE A 50 -14.27 8.68 -10.84
C ILE A 50 -14.60 9.72 -11.91
N ALA A 51 -13.98 9.63 -13.09
CA ALA A 51 -14.24 10.50 -14.22
C ALA A 51 -15.46 9.98 -15.00
N ASP A 52 -16.66 10.28 -14.48
CA ASP A 52 -17.87 10.18 -15.28
C ASP A 52 -17.82 11.30 -16.34
N THR A 53 -17.50 10.93 -17.58
CA THR A 53 -17.48 11.78 -18.79
C THR A 53 -17.24 13.28 -18.52
N ALA A 54 -16.02 13.66 -18.14
CA ALA A 54 -15.66 15.06 -17.93
C ALA A 54 -15.65 15.84 -19.26
N THR A 55 -16.82 16.36 -19.68
CA THR A 55 -16.99 17.18 -20.90
C THR A 55 -16.81 18.67 -20.65
N THR A 56 -16.42 19.08 -19.43
CA THR A 56 -16.15 20.47 -19.04
C THR A 56 -14.80 20.56 -18.32
N GLU A 57 -14.01 21.61 -18.61
CA GLU A 57 -12.66 21.80 -18.07
C GLU A 57 -12.62 21.85 -16.53
N GLU A 58 -13.72 22.28 -15.91
CA GLU A 58 -13.90 22.32 -14.45
C GLU A 58 -13.91 20.93 -13.80
N ALA A 59 -14.43 19.92 -14.51
CA ALA A 59 -14.46 18.54 -14.01
C ALA A 59 -13.05 17.92 -13.99
N PHE A 60 -12.19 18.27 -14.95
CA PHE A 60 -10.83 17.75 -15.04
C PHE A 60 -9.94 18.19 -13.86
N GLN A 61 -10.01 19.47 -13.46
CA GLN A 61 -9.26 19.99 -12.31
C GLN A 61 -9.73 19.37 -10.98
N THR A 62 -11.04 19.18 -10.84
CA THR A 62 -11.63 18.52 -9.67
C THR A 62 -11.17 17.06 -9.56
N VAL A 63 -11.23 16.31 -10.66
CA VAL A 63 -10.76 14.92 -10.73
C VAL A 63 -9.28 14.83 -10.38
N ASN A 64 -8.43 15.69 -10.96
CA ASN A 64 -6.99 15.67 -10.69
C ASN A 64 -6.67 15.96 -9.21
N THR A 65 -7.38 16.90 -8.60
CA THR A 65 -7.22 17.23 -7.17
C THR A 65 -7.62 16.04 -6.29
N VAL A 66 -8.77 15.40 -6.56
CA VAL A 66 -9.25 14.24 -5.80
C VAL A 66 -8.27 13.06 -5.92
N VAL A 67 -7.79 12.76 -7.12
CA VAL A 67 -6.80 11.69 -7.36
C VAL A 67 -5.51 11.98 -6.59
N THR A 68 -5.03 13.21 -6.63
CA THR A 68 -3.83 13.64 -5.91
C THR A 68 -3.98 13.40 -4.40
N LEU A 69 -5.14 13.73 -3.81
CA LEU A 69 -5.42 13.48 -2.41
C LEU A 69 -5.49 11.99 -2.08
N ILE A 70 -6.08 11.16 -2.95
CA ILE A 70 -6.15 9.71 -2.78
C ILE A 70 -4.74 9.10 -2.85
N VAL A 71 -3.93 9.51 -3.81
CA VAL A 71 -2.54 9.05 -3.96
C VAL A 71 -1.72 9.46 -2.74
N LEU A 72 -1.90 10.70 -2.25
CA LEU A 72 -1.25 11.16 -1.02
C LEU A 72 -1.69 10.34 0.20
N ALA A 73 -2.99 10.10 0.36
CA ALA A 73 -3.52 9.26 1.43
C ALA A 73 -2.96 7.84 1.36
N SER A 74 -2.83 7.28 0.14
CA SER A 74 -2.26 5.95 -0.05
C SER A 74 -0.81 5.86 0.44
N ALA A 75 0.02 6.88 0.20
CA ALA A 75 1.39 6.94 0.70
C ALA A 75 1.45 6.82 2.23
N PHE A 76 0.57 7.54 2.93
CA PHE A 76 0.44 7.44 4.39
C PHE A 76 -0.05 6.06 4.84
N VAL A 77 -0.98 5.45 4.10
CA VAL A 77 -1.48 4.10 4.41
C VAL A 77 -0.39 3.05 4.24
N TYR A 78 0.43 3.13 3.19
CA TYR A 78 1.58 2.24 2.99
C TYR A 78 2.60 2.37 4.13
N ALA A 79 2.98 3.60 4.49
CA ALA A 79 3.90 3.86 5.60
C ALA A 79 3.33 3.35 6.94
N PHE A 80 2.03 3.55 7.18
CA PHE A 80 1.35 3.07 8.38
C PHE A 80 1.30 1.55 8.46
N ALA A 81 1.05 0.86 7.33
CA ALA A 81 1.08 -0.59 7.26
C ALA A 81 2.48 -1.13 7.59
N ALA A 82 3.54 -0.56 7.00
CA ALA A 82 4.92 -0.95 7.25
C ALA A 82 5.29 -0.77 8.73
N LEU A 83 5.03 0.40 9.31
CA LEU A 83 5.27 0.69 10.72
C LEU A 83 4.45 -0.23 11.63
N GLY A 84 3.20 -0.54 11.26
CA GLY A 84 2.36 -1.46 12.01
C GLY A 84 2.92 -2.89 12.05
N ILE A 85 3.44 -3.39 10.94
CA ILE A 85 4.06 -4.72 10.83
C ILE A 85 5.40 -4.75 11.58
N ALA A 86 6.23 -3.72 11.46
CA ALA A 86 7.50 -3.60 12.18
C ALA A 86 7.32 -3.63 13.72
N ASN A 87 6.18 -3.14 14.20
CA ASN A 87 5.80 -3.18 15.61
C ASN A 87 4.89 -4.38 15.97
N THR A 88 4.92 -5.45 15.16
CA THR A 88 4.25 -6.75 15.36
C THR A 88 2.75 -6.63 15.65
N GLN A 89 2.05 -5.74 14.94
CA GLN A 89 0.62 -5.50 15.15
C GLN A 89 -0.24 -6.14 14.05
N LYS A 90 -1.32 -6.84 14.44
CA LYS A 90 -2.25 -7.45 13.46
C LYS A 90 -2.95 -6.41 12.59
N ILE A 91 -3.15 -5.19 13.08
CA ILE A 91 -3.77 -4.10 12.29
C ILE A 91 -2.87 -3.70 11.13
N GLY A 92 -1.56 -3.56 11.35
CA GLY A 92 -0.61 -3.22 10.29
C GLY A 92 -0.64 -4.22 9.15
N TRP A 93 -0.68 -5.52 9.47
CA TRP A 93 -0.82 -6.57 8.45
C TRP A 93 -2.15 -6.47 7.69
N LYS A 94 -3.28 -6.25 8.37
CA LYS A 94 -4.59 -6.14 7.70
C LYS A 94 -4.65 -4.94 6.75
N VAL A 95 -4.14 -3.79 7.20
CA VAL A 95 -4.05 -2.57 6.39
C VAL A 95 -3.11 -2.79 5.20
N GLY A 96 -1.95 -3.43 5.43
CA GLY A 96 -1.00 -3.81 4.39
C GLY A 96 -1.63 -4.69 3.32
N VAL A 97 -2.39 -5.72 3.70
CA VAL A 97 -3.09 -6.60 2.74
C VAL A 97 -4.16 -5.82 1.97
N ALA A 98 -4.93 -4.96 2.65
CA ALA A 98 -5.98 -4.17 2.01
C ALA A 98 -5.43 -3.19 0.97
N VAL A 99 -4.36 -2.45 1.32
CA VAL A 99 -3.72 -1.49 0.41
C VAL A 99 -3.04 -2.20 -0.76
N ALA A 100 -2.36 -3.33 -0.50
CA ALA A 100 -1.75 -4.16 -1.54
C ALA A 100 -2.77 -4.72 -2.53
N ALA A 101 -3.89 -5.22 -2.02
CA ALA A 101 -4.96 -5.76 -2.84
C ALA A 101 -5.58 -4.65 -3.70
N GLY A 102 -5.82 -3.47 -3.13
CA GLY A 102 -6.29 -2.30 -3.87
C GLY A 102 -5.32 -1.92 -5.01
N ALA A 103 -4.02 -1.89 -4.73
CA ALA A 103 -2.99 -1.56 -5.70
C ALA A 103 -2.89 -2.55 -6.87
N VAL A 104 -3.29 -3.81 -6.67
CA VAL A 104 -3.34 -4.82 -7.75
C VAL A 104 -4.68 -4.79 -8.50
N VAL A 105 -5.79 -4.59 -7.79
CA VAL A 105 -7.15 -4.70 -8.34
C VAL A 105 -7.60 -3.44 -9.08
N LEU A 106 -7.35 -2.24 -8.55
CA LEU A 106 -7.83 -0.98 -9.16
C LEU A 106 -7.36 -0.78 -10.61
N PRO A 107 -6.08 -1.03 -10.97
CA PRO A 107 -5.61 -0.90 -12.34
C PRO A 107 -6.28 -1.90 -13.31
N ILE A 108 -6.63 -3.09 -12.82
CA ILE A 108 -7.34 -4.09 -13.62
C ILE A 108 -8.77 -3.61 -13.89
N LEU A 109 -9.46 -3.08 -12.87
CA LEU A 109 -10.83 -2.61 -12.98
C LEU A 109 -10.96 -1.35 -13.85
N SER A 110 -9.96 -0.46 -13.85
CA SER A 110 -10.03 0.82 -14.57
C SER A 110 -9.84 0.70 -16.09
N GLY A 111 -9.25 -0.38 -16.60
CA GLY A 111 -8.92 -0.45 -18.04
C GLY A 111 -8.40 -1.80 -18.56
N GLY A 112 -8.36 -2.85 -17.72
CA GLY A 112 -7.83 -4.16 -18.09
C GLY A 112 -6.33 -4.15 -18.43
N LEU A 113 -5.77 -5.35 -18.64
CA LEU A 113 -4.34 -5.55 -18.98
C LEU A 113 -3.86 -4.78 -20.25
N GLY A 114 -4.76 -4.19 -21.04
CA GLY A 114 -4.47 -3.54 -22.33
C GLY A 114 -4.19 -2.03 -22.30
N LEU A 115 -4.64 -1.29 -21.29
CA LEU A 115 -4.40 0.18 -21.19
C LEU A 115 -3.20 0.55 -20.30
N VAL A 116 -2.61 -0.42 -19.61
CA VAL A 116 -1.80 -0.18 -18.39
C VAL A 116 -0.30 -0.46 -18.60
N ILE A 117 0.11 -1.02 -19.74
CA ILE A 117 1.54 -1.32 -20.01
C ILE A 117 2.27 -0.08 -20.55
N GLY A 118 2.33 0.99 -19.75
CA GLY A 118 3.38 1.99 -19.88
C GLY A 118 4.68 1.44 -19.26
N SER A 119 5.83 1.64 -19.89
CA SER A 119 7.13 1.08 -19.44
C SER A 119 7.45 1.38 -17.97
N THR A 120 7.06 2.56 -17.47
CA THR A 120 7.25 2.98 -16.07
C THR A 120 6.31 2.27 -15.09
N TYR A 121 5.14 1.80 -15.53
CA TYR A 121 4.14 1.22 -14.62
C TYR A 121 4.35 -0.28 -14.40
N VAL A 122 4.87 -1.00 -15.39
CA VAL A 122 5.07 -2.46 -15.31
C VAL A 122 5.92 -2.84 -14.10
N ILE A 123 7.02 -2.11 -13.86
CA ILE A 123 7.91 -2.38 -12.74
C ILE A 123 7.21 -2.17 -11.39
N THR A 124 6.49 -1.07 -11.23
CA THR A 124 5.69 -0.76 -10.04
C THR A 124 4.59 -1.81 -9.83
N TYR A 125 3.94 -2.26 -10.89
CA TYR A 125 2.91 -3.27 -10.82
C TYR A 125 3.45 -4.62 -10.34
N VAL A 126 4.62 -5.04 -10.85
CA VAL A 126 5.30 -6.26 -10.37
C VAL A 126 5.65 -6.15 -8.89
N PHE A 127 6.10 -4.99 -8.42
CA PHE A 127 6.35 -4.77 -6.99
C PHE A 127 5.07 -4.88 -6.14
N ASN A 128 3.95 -4.32 -6.59
CA ASN A 128 2.65 -4.44 -5.91
C ASN A 128 2.17 -5.89 -5.83
N VAL A 129 2.31 -6.65 -6.93
CA VAL A 129 1.98 -8.08 -6.96
C VAL A 129 2.91 -8.86 -6.02
N ALA A 130 4.22 -8.60 -6.06
CA ALA A 130 5.19 -9.23 -5.17
C ALA A 130 4.89 -8.93 -3.69
N LEU A 131 4.50 -7.69 -3.38
CA LEU A 131 4.10 -7.26 -2.04
C LEU A 131 2.85 -7.99 -1.56
N LEU A 132 1.82 -8.09 -2.41
CA LEU A 132 0.59 -8.81 -2.09
C LEU A 132 0.86 -10.30 -1.84
N VAL A 133 1.66 -10.92 -2.70
CA VAL A 133 2.08 -12.32 -2.56
C VAL A 133 2.90 -12.52 -1.28
N ALA A 134 3.86 -11.64 -0.98
CA ALA A 134 4.69 -11.73 0.22
C ALA A 134 3.87 -11.62 1.51
N LEU A 135 2.85 -10.76 1.54
CA LEU A 135 1.93 -10.61 2.68
C LEU A 135 1.02 -11.83 2.86
N LEU A 136 0.50 -12.40 1.77
CA LEU A 136 -0.41 -13.54 1.78
C LEU A 136 0.30 -14.90 1.87
N HIS A 137 1.62 -14.92 1.69
CA HIS A 137 2.43 -16.13 1.74
C HIS A 137 2.17 -16.92 3.05
N PRO A 138 2.06 -18.26 3.01
CA PRO A 138 1.76 -19.08 4.20
C PRO A 138 2.71 -18.79 5.37
N GLN A 139 4.00 -18.62 5.10
CA GLN A 139 5.00 -18.27 6.12
C GLN A 139 4.71 -16.93 6.82
N SER A 140 4.23 -15.93 6.09
CA SER A 140 3.82 -14.63 6.66
C SER A 140 2.58 -14.79 7.54
N ARG A 141 1.58 -15.55 7.06
CA ARG A 141 0.31 -15.78 7.77
C ARG A 141 0.50 -16.56 9.07
N GLU A 142 1.34 -17.59 9.06
CA GLU A 142 1.62 -18.38 10.27
C GLU A 142 2.36 -17.56 11.33
N HIS A 143 3.37 -16.79 10.91
CA HIS A 143 4.11 -15.93 11.83
C HIS A 143 3.19 -14.86 12.45
N GLN A 144 2.39 -14.19 11.64
CA GLN A 144 1.41 -13.21 12.10
C GLN A 144 0.35 -13.83 13.04
N LYS A 145 -0.07 -15.08 12.80
CA LYS A 145 -1.05 -15.75 13.66
C LYS A 145 -0.53 -15.93 15.08
N ILE A 146 0.72 -16.36 15.22
CA ILE A 146 1.36 -16.73 16.48
C ILE A 146 1.91 -15.50 17.22
N TRP A 147 2.63 -14.64 16.51
CA TRP A 147 3.47 -13.61 17.14
C TRP A 147 2.86 -12.21 17.16
N PHE A 148 1.86 -11.93 16.32
CA PHE A 148 1.30 -10.58 16.29
C PHE A 148 0.23 -10.44 17.36
N ASP A 149 0.23 -9.30 18.03
CA ASP A 149 -0.80 -8.98 19.00
C ASP A 149 -2.02 -8.36 18.31
N GLY A 150 -3.20 -8.84 18.68
CA GLY A 150 -4.46 -8.19 18.33
C GLY A 150 -4.69 -6.94 19.19
N PRO A 151 -5.45 -5.95 18.71
CA PRO A 151 -5.74 -4.72 19.47
C PRO A 151 -6.36 -5.01 20.85
N ALA A 152 -7.20 -6.05 20.95
CA ALA A 152 -7.83 -6.47 22.20
C ALA A 152 -6.85 -7.08 23.23
N ARG A 153 -5.81 -7.82 22.78
CA ARG A 153 -4.82 -8.44 23.69
C ARG A 153 -3.85 -7.40 24.27
N ARG A 154 -3.49 -6.38 23.48
CA ARG A 154 -2.56 -5.32 23.91
C ARG A 154 -3.09 -4.47 25.07
N ASN A 155 -4.38 -4.13 25.08
CA ASN A 155 -4.98 -3.32 26.14
C ASN A 155 -4.92 -3.98 27.53
N ARG A 156 -4.79 -5.31 27.60
CA ARG A 156 -4.60 -6.02 28.88
C ARG A 156 -3.16 -5.96 29.39
N ARG A 157 -2.16 -5.84 28.50
CA ARG A 157 -0.75 -5.75 28.86
C ARG A 157 -0.36 -4.36 29.39
N ASN A 158 -0.94 -3.30 28.81
CA ASN A 158 -0.68 -1.92 29.25
C ASN A 158 -1.38 -1.53 30.56
N ARG A 159 -2.23 -2.39 31.12
CA ARG A 159 -2.93 -2.17 32.40
C ARG A 159 -2.23 -2.83 33.60
N ARG A 160 -1.09 -3.49 33.38
CA ARG A 160 -0.19 -4.03 34.41
C ARG A 160 1.10 -3.25 34.37
#